data_AF-A0A5S9MJ09-F1
#
_entry.id   AF-A0A5S9MJ09-F1
#
_cell.length_a   1.000
_cell.length_b   1.000
_cell.length_c   1.000
_cell.angle_alpha   90.00
_cell.angle_beta   90.00
_cell.angle_gamma   90.00
#
_symmetry.space_group_name_H-M   'P 1'
#
loop_
_entity.id
_entity.type
_entity.pdbx_description
1 polymer ?
#
loop_
_entity_poly.entity_id
_entity_poly.type
_entity_poly.pdbx_seq_one_letter_code
_entity_poly.pdbx_strand_id
1 'polypeptide(L)'
;MRIERIKSLHIVDFLDDLSKDGARKDGKPGGLGERSILDIFKLLQVVFKTAAEEWKIIKIDPMKGLPLPINEKKEMNYFEADEAAQCIKVLYEEVDIKWRLYFLAAMIGGLRRGEGLALEWHLDVDWDAGGFKINRSLSKTVDGKPHVKEPKSKSSKNDLCRCQIGI
;
A
#
# COMPACT_ATOMS: atom_id res chain seq x y z
N MET A 1 -6.76 -16.83 27.38
CA MET A 1 -5.52 -16.38 28.04
C MET A 1 -5.73 -14.96 28.56
N ARG A 2 -5.32 -14.61 29.79
CA ARG A 2 -5.43 -13.22 30.32
C ARG A 2 -4.18 -12.41 29.94
N ILE A 3 -4.35 -11.11 29.68
CA ILE A 3 -3.26 -10.22 29.21
C ILE A 3 -2.08 -10.15 30.19
N GLU A 4 -2.35 -10.16 31.49
CA GLU A 4 -1.33 -10.12 32.56
C GLU A 4 -0.39 -11.33 32.58
N ARG A 5 -0.79 -12.45 31.94
CA ARG A 5 0.02 -13.69 31.89
C ARG A 5 0.89 -13.78 30.64
N ILE A 6 0.82 -12.79 29.76
CA ILE A 6 1.62 -12.78 28.54
C ILE A 6 3.05 -12.40 28.89
N LYS A 7 3.99 -13.27 28.54
CA LYS A 7 5.43 -13.06 28.72
C LYS A 7 6.08 -12.87 27.36
N SER A 8 7.27 -12.30 27.34
CA SER A 8 8.06 -12.10 26.12
C SER A 8 8.24 -13.40 25.32
N LEU A 9 8.41 -14.55 26.00
CA LEU A 9 8.54 -15.85 25.35
C LEU A 9 7.31 -16.23 24.52
N HIS A 10 6.09 -16.00 25.04
CA HIS A 10 4.86 -16.28 24.29
C HIS A 10 4.75 -15.44 23.01
N ILE A 11 5.37 -14.26 23.00
CA ILE A 11 5.38 -13.37 21.84
C ILE A 11 6.40 -13.88 20.82
N VAL A 12 7.58 -14.29 21.27
CA VAL A 12 8.59 -14.90 20.40
C VAL A 12 8.05 -16.18 19.76
N ASP A 13 7.43 -17.07 20.54
CA ASP A 13 6.80 -18.30 20.06
C ASP A 13 5.71 -17.99 19.03
N PHE A 14 4.86 -17.00 19.32
CA PHE A 14 3.81 -16.56 18.39
C PHE A 14 4.38 -16.04 17.06
N LEU A 15 5.44 -15.24 17.09
CA LEU A 15 6.07 -14.70 15.87
C LEU A 15 6.76 -15.80 15.07
N ASP A 16 7.38 -16.77 15.74
CA ASP A 16 7.96 -17.97 15.11
C ASP A 16 6.85 -18.80 14.44
N ASP A 17 5.74 -19.02 15.12
CA ASP A 17 4.58 -19.71 14.55
C ASP A 17 3.99 -19.02 13.32
N LEU A 18 4.03 -17.68 13.26
CA LEU A 18 3.60 -16.94 12.06
C LEU A 18 4.49 -17.18 10.84
N SER A 19 5.75 -17.55 11.04
CA SER A 19 6.70 -17.86 9.96
C SER A 19 6.53 -19.28 9.41
N LYS A 20 5.87 -20.17 10.17
CA LYS A 20 5.67 -21.58 9.82
C LYS A 20 4.51 -21.78 8.85
N ASP A 21 4.55 -22.93 8.18
CA ASP A 21 3.47 -23.37 7.30
C ASP A 21 2.15 -23.56 8.08
N GLY A 22 1.04 -23.19 7.45
CA GLY A 22 -0.30 -23.24 8.07
C GLY A 22 -0.69 -22.00 8.91
N ALA A 23 0.20 -21.03 9.09
CA ALA A 23 -0.12 -19.78 9.79
C ALA A 23 -1.08 -18.85 9.00
N ARG A 24 -1.13 -19.02 7.69
CA ARG A 24 -1.91 -18.16 6.80
C ARG A 24 -3.40 -18.50 6.87
N LYS A 25 -4.23 -17.47 6.96
CA LYS A 25 -5.70 -17.61 6.94
C LYS A 25 -6.29 -17.78 5.54
N ASP A 26 -5.47 -17.64 4.49
CA ASP A 26 -5.90 -17.77 3.09
C ASP A 26 -5.81 -19.20 2.56
N GLY A 27 -5.43 -20.17 3.40
CA GLY A 27 -5.31 -21.58 3.04
C GLY A 27 -4.15 -21.89 2.09
N LYS A 28 -3.27 -20.92 1.83
CA LYS A 28 -2.09 -21.13 0.99
C LYS A 28 -0.94 -21.73 1.80
N PRO A 29 -0.07 -22.53 1.17
CA PRO A 29 1.13 -23.03 1.82
C PRO A 29 2.10 -21.89 2.14
N GLY A 30 2.96 -22.14 3.13
CA GLY A 30 3.96 -21.23 3.66
C GLY A 30 3.47 -20.38 4.84
N GLY A 31 4.42 -19.67 5.46
CA GLY A 31 4.15 -18.70 6.51
C GLY A 31 3.81 -17.30 6.00
N LEU A 32 3.70 -16.36 6.94
CA LEU A 32 3.57 -14.94 6.63
C LEU A 32 4.93 -14.39 6.16
N GLY A 33 4.88 -13.40 5.27
CA GLY A 33 6.09 -12.70 4.84
C GLY A 33 6.71 -11.89 5.98
N GLU A 34 8.04 -11.74 5.96
CA GLU A 34 8.83 -10.99 6.96
C GLU A 34 8.24 -9.61 7.25
N ARG A 35 7.81 -8.88 6.20
CA ARG A 35 7.21 -7.56 6.38
C ARG A 35 5.92 -7.61 7.18
N SER A 36 5.08 -8.62 6.94
CA SER A 36 3.83 -8.81 7.67
C SER A 36 4.10 -9.14 9.14
N ILE A 37 5.10 -9.99 9.42
CA ILE A 37 5.53 -10.32 10.78
C ILE A 37 6.06 -9.07 11.49
N LEU A 38 6.85 -8.24 10.80
CA LEU A 38 7.35 -6.96 11.32
C LEU A 38 6.21 -5.98 11.64
N ASP A 39 5.21 -5.88 10.77
CA ASP A 39 4.06 -5.00 10.98
C ASP A 39 3.22 -5.49 12.18
N ILE A 40 3.06 -6.81 12.35
CA ILE A 40 2.43 -7.41 13.54
C ILE A 40 3.24 -7.12 14.80
N PHE A 41 4.57 -7.27 14.76
CA PHE A 41 5.46 -6.94 15.88
C PHE A 41 5.28 -5.49 16.33
N LYS A 42 5.29 -4.54 15.39
CA LYS A 42 5.10 -3.11 15.69
C LYS A 42 3.73 -2.83 16.29
N LEU A 43 2.69 -3.49 15.79
CA LEU A 43 1.35 -3.37 16.35
C LEU A 43 1.33 -3.86 17.80
N LEU A 44 1.89 -5.03 18.09
CA LEU A 44 1.98 -5.57 19.45
C LEU A 44 2.76 -4.63 20.37
N GLN A 45 3.84 -4.02 19.88
CA GLN A 45 4.64 -3.07 20.64
C GLN A 45 3.80 -1.86 21.06
N VAL A 46 3.01 -1.29 20.16
CA VAL A 46 2.10 -0.17 20.48
C VAL A 46 1.03 -0.60 21.47
N VAL A 47 0.40 -1.76 21.24
CA VAL A 47 -0.69 -2.28 22.11
C VAL A 47 -0.20 -2.51 23.54
N PHE A 48 0.92 -3.21 23.73
CA PHE A 48 1.44 -3.50 25.07
C PHE A 48 2.03 -2.28 25.76
N LYS A 49 2.65 -1.36 25.00
CA LYS A 49 3.09 -0.08 25.53
C LYS A 49 1.92 0.74 26.07
N THR A 50 0.85 0.92 25.30
CA THR A 50 -0.36 1.64 25.76
C THR A 50 -1.01 0.94 26.95
N ALA A 51 -1.08 -0.40 26.96
CA ALA A 51 -1.63 -1.16 28.08
C ALA A 51 -0.83 -1.00 29.38
N ALA A 52 0.50 -0.88 29.29
CA ALA A 52 1.38 -0.74 30.45
C ALA A 52 1.49 0.71 30.95
N GLU A 53 1.73 1.66 30.03
CA GLU A 53 2.09 3.04 30.38
C GLU A 53 0.86 3.95 30.52
N GLU A 54 -0.10 3.86 29.60
CA GLU A 54 -1.26 4.76 29.57
C GLU A 54 -2.39 4.24 30.46
N TRP A 55 -2.80 2.99 30.23
CA TRP A 55 -3.98 2.42 30.90
C TRP A 55 -3.64 1.66 32.18
N LYS A 56 -2.36 1.36 32.42
CA LYS A 56 -1.85 0.67 33.62
C LYS A 56 -2.57 -0.66 33.90
N ILE A 57 -3.02 -1.35 32.86
CA ILE A 57 -3.70 -2.66 32.93
C ILE A 57 -2.68 -3.75 33.26
N ILE A 58 -1.46 -3.62 32.74
CA ILE A 58 -0.36 -4.52 33.01
C ILE A 58 0.77 -3.75 33.70
N LYS A 59 1.49 -4.41 34.61
CA LYS A 59 2.60 -3.78 35.35
C LYS A 59 3.87 -3.63 34.53
N ILE A 60 4.10 -4.58 33.62
CA ILE A 60 5.34 -4.69 32.85
C ILE A 60 4.94 -4.95 31.40
N ASP A 61 5.51 -4.19 30.48
CA ASP A 61 5.38 -4.40 29.05
C ASP A 61 6.20 -5.65 28.62
N PRO A 62 5.57 -6.73 28.12
CA PRO A 62 6.27 -7.93 27.66
C PRO A 62 7.05 -7.73 26.35
N MET A 63 6.79 -6.67 25.59
CA MET A 63 7.52 -6.31 24.37
C MET A 63 8.82 -5.54 24.66
N LYS A 64 8.97 -5.02 25.88
CA LYS A 64 10.10 -4.17 26.24
C LYS A 64 11.41 -4.97 26.19
N GLY A 65 12.33 -4.51 25.35
CA GLY A 65 13.66 -5.13 25.18
C GLY A 65 13.71 -6.28 24.17
N LEU A 66 12.60 -6.60 23.47
CA LEU A 66 12.65 -7.54 22.36
C LEU A 66 13.34 -6.92 21.14
N PRO A 67 14.21 -7.67 20.44
CA PRO A 67 14.82 -7.19 19.21
C PRO A 67 13.77 -7.07 18.11
N LEU A 68 13.97 -6.09 17.22
CA LEU A 68 13.13 -5.95 16.04
C LEU A 68 13.37 -7.13 15.09
N PRO A 69 12.32 -7.78 14.54
CA PRO A 69 12.48 -8.80 13.52
C PRO A 69 13.26 -8.26 12.32
N ILE A 70 14.15 -9.08 11.77
CA ILE A 70 14.89 -8.76 10.55
C ILE A 70 13.87 -8.73 9.41
N ASN A 71 13.97 -7.71 8.56
CA ASN A 71 13.20 -7.61 7.34
C ASN A 71 14.13 -7.05 6.27
N GLU A 72 14.54 -7.91 5.34
CA GLU A 72 15.33 -7.48 4.20
C GLU A 72 14.44 -6.64 3.27
N LYS A 73 14.89 -5.43 2.97
CA LYS A 73 14.21 -4.60 1.97
C LYS A 73 14.55 -5.16 0.61
N LYS A 74 13.55 -5.75 -0.06
CA LYS A 74 13.66 -6.02 -1.49
C LYS A 74 13.65 -4.69 -2.23
N GLU A 75 14.68 -4.47 -3.04
CA GLU A 75 14.69 -3.36 -3.98
C GLU A 75 13.60 -3.57 -5.03
N MET A 76 12.91 -2.50 -5.38
CA MET A 76 11.84 -2.52 -6.36
C MET A 76 12.45 -2.21 -7.72
N ASN A 77 12.24 -3.09 -8.70
CA ASN A 77 12.62 -2.80 -10.07
C ASN A 77 11.81 -1.61 -10.58
N TYR A 78 12.47 -0.72 -11.30
CA TYR A 78 11.88 0.44 -11.94
C TYR A 78 12.38 0.51 -13.38
N PHE A 79 11.67 1.24 -14.24
CA PHE A 79 12.08 1.41 -15.62
C PHE A 79 13.20 2.43 -15.73
N GLU A 80 14.27 2.05 -16.41
CA GLU A 80 15.24 3.00 -16.95
C GLU A 80 14.67 3.72 -18.19
N ALA A 81 15.29 4.83 -18.61
CA ALA A 81 14.76 5.67 -19.69
C ALA A 81 14.49 4.91 -21.01
N ASP A 82 15.42 4.03 -21.40
CA ASP A 82 15.32 3.22 -22.62
C ASP A 82 14.21 2.16 -22.51
N GLU A 83 14.06 1.55 -21.33
CA GLU A 83 13.01 0.57 -21.05
C GLU A 83 11.63 1.22 -21.06
N ALA A 84 11.52 2.45 -20.53
CA ALA A 84 10.30 3.24 -20.59
C ALA A 84 9.93 3.59 -22.04
N ALA A 85 10.90 4.00 -22.86
CA ALA A 85 10.67 4.27 -24.28
C ALA A 85 10.21 3.01 -25.03
N GLN A 86 10.83 1.86 -24.75
CA GLN A 86 10.43 0.59 -25.34
C GLN A 86 9.04 0.15 -24.87
N CYS A 87 8.71 0.36 -23.60
CA CYS A 87 7.37 0.12 -23.06
C CYS A 87 6.32 0.97 -23.80
N ILE A 88 6.58 2.28 -23.96
CA ILE A 88 5.70 3.18 -24.72
C ILE A 88 5.51 2.67 -26.15
N LYS A 89 6.58 2.27 -26.83
CA LYS A 89 6.50 1.73 -28.19
C LYS A 89 5.55 0.52 -28.26
N VAL A 90 5.73 -0.46 -27.37
CA VAL A 90 4.87 -1.64 -27.29
C VAL A 90 3.41 -1.27 -26.99
N LEU A 91 3.17 -0.28 -26.12
CA LEU A 91 1.82 0.21 -25.85
C LEU A 91 1.14 0.75 -27.11
N TYR A 92 1.87 1.38 -28.04
CA TYR A 92 1.31 1.89 -29.29
C TYR A 92 1.07 0.80 -30.34
N GLU A 93 1.90 -0.24 -30.37
CA GLU A 93 1.87 -1.30 -31.38
C GLU A 93 0.85 -2.41 -31.05
N GLU A 94 0.80 -2.86 -29.79
CA GLU A 94 0.17 -4.14 -29.42
C GLU A 94 -1.03 -4.00 -28.47
N VAL A 95 -1.23 -2.82 -27.86
CA VAL A 95 -2.18 -2.66 -26.75
C VAL A 95 -3.39 -1.81 -27.15
N ASP A 96 -4.59 -2.27 -26.78
CA ASP A 96 -5.84 -1.54 -27.00
C ASP A 96 -5.79 -0.11 -26.44
N ILE A 97 -6.47 0.82 -27.12
CA ILE A 97 -6.52 2.25 -26.80
C ILE A 97 -6.82 2.52 -25.31
N LYS A 98 -7.70 1.73 -24.68
CA LYS A 98 -8.11 1.94 -23.28
C LYS A 98 -6.94 1.69 -22.33
N TRP A 99 -6.22 0.59 -22.52
CA TRP A 99 -5.10 0.22 -21.68
C TRP A 99 -3.87 1.07 -21.99
N ARG A 100 -3.65 1.40 -23.28
CA ARG A 100 -2.62 2.35 -23.68
C ARG A 100 -2.78 3.70 -22.98
N LEU A 101 -4.00 4.27 -23.00
CA LEU A 101 -4.29 5.53 -22.33
C LEU A 101 -4.03 5.44 -20.83
N TYR A 102 -4.47 4.36 -20.18
CA TYR A 102 -4.26 4.14 -18.75
C TYR A 102 -2.78 4.10 -18.36
N PHE A 103 -1.98 3.27 -19.06
CA PHE A 103 -0.56 3.11 -18.74
C PHE A 103 0.26 4.36 -19.08
N LEU A 104 -0.04 5.05 -20.19
CA LEU A 104 0.60 6.33 -20.50
C LEU A 104 0.27 7.39 -19.45
N ALA A 105 -1.00 7.51 -19.05
CA ALA A 105 -1.41 8.42 -17.99
C ALA A 105 -0.73 8.09 -16.66
N ALA A 106 -0.56 6.81 -16.32
CA ALA A 106 0.14 6.39 -15.11
C ALA A 106 1.65 6.68 -15.16
N MET A 107 2.30 6.46 -16.30
CA MET A 107 3.73 6.72 -16.47
C MET A 107 4.05 8.21 -16.49
N ILE A 108 3.27 9.01 -17.21
CA ILE A 108 3.48 10.46 -17.34
C ILE A 108 3.00 11.17 -16.07
N GLY A 109 1.84 10.77 -15.54
CA GLY A 109 1.19 11.45 -14.43
C GLY A 109 1.51 10.91 -13.05
N GLY A 110 2.34 9.87 -12.93
CA GLY A 110 2.70 9.28 -11.65
C GLY A 110 1.50 8.76 -10.84
N LEU A 111 0.43 8.34 -11.53
CA LEU A 111 -0.84 7.99 -10.91
C LEU A 111 -0.71 6.72 -10.08
N ARG A 112 -1.20 6.75 -8.83
CA ARG A 112 -1.43 5.49 -8.12
C ARG A 112 -2.54 4.73 -8.83
N ARG A 113 -2.44 3.39 -8.88
CA ARG A 113 -3.41 2.52 -9.58
C ARG A 113 -4.88 2.90 -9.33
N GLY A 114 -5.23 3.17 -8.07
CA GLY A 114 -6.59 3.55 -7.68
C GLY A 114 -7.00 4.97 -8.09
N GLU A 115 -6.05 5.90 -8.22
CA GLU A 115 -6.30 7.26 -8.73
C GLU A 115 -6.57 7.21 -10.24
N GLY A 116 -5.73 6.51 -11.01
CA GLY A 116 -5.93 6.38 -12.46
C GLY A 116 -7.23 5.67 -12.85
N LEU A 117 -7.71 4.72 -12.04
CA LEU A 117 -9.00 4.07 -12.26
C LEU A 117 -10.21 4.93 -11.88
N ALA A 118 -10.00 5.99 -11.08
CA ALA A 118 -11.07 6.85 -10.57
C ALA A 118 -11.34 8.08 -11.45
N LEU A 119 -10.57 8.27 -12.53
CA LEU A 119 -10.69 9.43 -13.41
C LEU A 119 -12.01 9.39 -14.19
N GLU A 120 -12.75 10.49 -14.16
CA GLU A 120 -13.95 10.69 -14.97
C GLU A 120 -13.85 11.94 -15.84
N TRP A 121 -14.23 11.80 -17.11
CA TRP A 121 -14.12 12.87 -18.13
C TRP A 121 -14.76 14.19 -17.71
N HIS A 122 -15.91 14.15 -17.03
CA HIS A 122 -16.70 15.35 -16.71
C HIS A 122 -16.28 16.03 -15.40
N LEU A 123 -15.48 15.36 -14.57
CA LEU A 123 -15.08 15.86 -13.24
C LEU A 123 -13.61 16.22 -13.19
N ASP A 124 -12.78 15.41 -13.81
CA ASP A 124 -11.34 15.43 -13.57
C ASP A 124 -10.56 16.01 -14.76
N VAL A 125 -11.14 16.05 -15.96
CA VAL A 125 -10.45 16.59 -17.15
C VAL A 125 -10.72 18.08 -17.31
N ASP A 126 -9.65 18.86 -17.38
CA ASP A 126 -9.66 20.30 -17.59
C ASP A 126 -9.21 20.57 -19.04
N TRP A 127 -10.19 20.73 -19.92
CA TRP A 127 -9.96 20.92 -21.36
C TRP A 127 -9.31 22.26 -21.67
N ASP A 128 -9.59 23.29 -20.87
CA ASP A 128 -9.00 24.63 -21.04
C ASP A 128 -7.54 24.66 -20.60
N ALA A 129 -7.22 23.99 -19.50
CA ALA A 129 -5.86 23.91 -18.98
C ALA A 129 -5.00 22.81 -19.65
N GLY A 130 -5.62 21.92 -20.44
CA GLY A 130 -4.95 20.80 -21.12
C GLY A 130 -4.41 19.75 -20.15
N GLY A 131 -5.19 19.36 -19.14
CA GLY A 131 -4.74 18.42 -18.11
C GLY A 131 -5.86 17.74 -17.35
N PHE A 132 -5.50 17.03 -16.28
CA PHE A 132 -6.48 16.43 -15.37
C PHE A 132 -6.10 16.64 -13.90
N LYS A 133 -7.12 16.68 -13.04
CA LYS A 133 -7.02 16.88 -11.59
C LYS A 133 -7.27 15.54 -10.88
N ILE A 134 -6.34 15.14 -10.03
CA ILE A 134 -6.44 13.87 -9.31
C ILE A 134 -7.10 14.12 -7.95
N ASN A 135 -8.42 13.88 -7.88
CA ASN A 135 -9.19 14.22 -6.67
C ASN A 135 -9.73 13.01 -5.91
N ARG A 136 -9.63 11.80 -6.49
CA ARG A 136 -10.34 10.60 -6.02
C ARG A 136 -9.48 9.37 -6.18
N SER A 137 -9.74 8.34 -5.36
CA SER A 137 -9.10 7.04 -5.53
C SER A 137 -10.08 5.89 -5.26
N LEU A 138 -10.08 4.91 -6.16
CA LEU A 138 -10.76 3.63 -6.01
C LEU A 138 -9.86 2.68 -5.23
N SER A 139 -10.23 2.42 -3.98
CA SER A 139 -9.38 1.65 -3.05
C SER A 139 -9.69 0.15 -3.05
N LYS A 140 -10.96 -0.24 -3.17
CA LYS A 140 -11.42 -1.64 -3.31
C LYS A 140 -12.78 -1.68 -4.00
N THR A 141 -13.02 -2.77 -4.70
CA THR A 141 -14.35 -3.16 -5.17
C THR A 141 -14.88 -4.18 -4.16
N VAL A 142 -15.99 -3.89 -3.48
CA VAL A 142 -16.69 -4.84 -2.62
C VAL A 142 -17.93 -5.27 -3.40
N ASP A 143 -18.08 -6.57 -3.67
CA ASP A 143 -19.22 -7.14 -4.43
C ASP A 143 -19.47 -6.47 -5.78
N GLY A 144 -18.40 -6.19 -6.54
CA GLY A 144 -18.50 -5.58 -7.87
C GLY A 144 -18.88 -4.10 -7.90
N LYS A 145 -19.12 -3.46 -6.74
CA LYS A 145 -19.40 -2.03 -6.64
C LYS A 145 -18.15 -1.23 -6.26
N PRO A 146 -17.82 -0.14 -7.00
CA PRO A 146 -16.65 0.67 -6.72
C PRO A 146 -16.82 1.43 -5.40
N HIS A 147 -15.96 1.13 -4.41
CA HIS A 147 -15.89 1.93 -3.18
C HIS A 147 -14.89 3.08 -3.41
N VAL A 148 -15.41 4.20 -3.91
CA VAL A 148 -14.66 5.46 -4.03
C VAL A 148 -14.35 5.98 -2.63
N LYS A 149 -13.08 6.29 -2.36
CA LYS A 149 -12.69 7.05 -1.18
C LYS A 149 -12.09 8.38 -1.62
N GLU A 150 -12.42 9.43 -0.89
CA GLU A 150 -11.68 10.67 -1.01
C GLU A 150 -10.23 10.47 -0.52
N PRO A 151 -9.25 11.21 -1.06
CA PRO A 151 -7.88 11.19 -0.59
C PRO A 151 -7.83 11.51 0.91
N LYS A 152 -6.96 10.80 1.64
CA LYS A 152 -6.87 10.87 3.11
C LYS A 152 -6.42 12.24 3.67
N SER A 153 -6.00 13.20 2.85
CA SER A 153 -5.57 14.52 3.33
C SER A 153 -6.07 15.67 2.45
N LYS A 154 -6.38 16.82 3.09
CA LYS A 154 -6.73 18.08 2.41
C LYS A 154 -5.59 18.60 1.50
N SER A 155 -4.34 18.21 1.77
CA SER A 155 -3.17 18.60 1.00
C SER A 155 -3.03 17.87 -0.34
N SER A 156 -3.77 16.78 -0.56
CA SER A 156 -3.69 15.98 -1.79
C SER A 156 -4.60 16.48 -2.92
N LYS A 157 -5.34 17.57 -2.70
CA LYS A 157 -6.38 18.07 -3.63
C LYS A 157 -5.86 18.94 -4.78
N ASN A 158 -4.54 19.14 -4.91
CA ASN A 158 -3.99 20.20 -5.76
C ASN A 158 -2.88 19.76 -6.73
N ASP A 159 -2.77 18.47 -7.05
CA ASP A 159 -1.80 18.03 -8.07
C ASP A 159 -2.49 18.04 -9.44
N LEU A 160 -2.45 19.21 -10.11
CA LEU A 160 -2.80 19.32 -11.52
C LEU A 160 -1.69 18.66 -12.32
N CYS A 161 -1.97 17.48 -12.89
CA CYS A 161 -1.03 16.85 -13.79
C CYS A 161 -1.11 17.55 -15.15
N ARG A 162 -0.15 18.44 -15.43
CA ARG A 162 -0.05 19.12 -16.72
C ARG A 162 0.83 18.31 -17.64
N CYS A 163 0.24 17.75 -18.69
CA CYS A 163 0.99 17.23 -19.80
C CYS A 163 1.41 18.44 -20.65
N GLN A 164 2.62 18.98 -20.45
CA GLN A 164 3.21 19.90 -21.42
C GLN A 164 3.59 19.08 -22.67
N ILE A 165 2.58 18.70 -23.45
CA ILE A 165 2.80 18.23 -24.81
C ILE A 165 3.07 19.49 -25.61
N GLY A 166 4.34 19.86 -25.71
CA GLY A 166 4.79 20.83 -26.71
C GLY A 166 4.47 20.25 -28.08
N ILE A 167 3.45 20.83 -28.73
CA ILE A 167 3.26 20.71 -30.18
C ILE A 167 4.20 21.73 -30.83
#